data_AF-A0A8H4UXA9-F1
#
_entry.id   AF-A0A8H4UXA9-F1
#
_cell.length_a   1.000
_cell.length_b   1.000
_cell.length_c   1.000
_cell.angle_alpha   90.00
_cell.angle_beta   90.00
_cell.angle_gamma   90.00
#
_symmetry.space_group_name_H-M   'P 1'
#
loop_
_entity.id
_entity.type
_entity.pdbx_description
1 polymer ?
#
loop_
_entity_poly.entity_id
_entity_poly.type
_entity_poly.pdbx_seq_one_letter_code
_entity_poly.pdbx_strand_id
1 'polypeptide(L)' 'MYSVNSTNAEHSAEAHGANFKPGRINSFNPTPEKPFVLGLPTGSSPEIIYRILVQRHKAGEISFRNVVTFNM' A
#
# COMPACT_ATOMS: atom_id res chain seq x y z
N MET A 1 -2.16 -8.62 42.69
CA MET A 1 -3.39 -8.37 41.90
C MET A 1 -2.95 -7.96 40.50
N TYR A 2 -2.71 -8.93 39.62
CA TYR A 2 -2.56 -8.67 38.19
C TYR A 2 -3.96 -8.61 37.59
N SER A 3 -4.30 -7.50 36.94
CA SER A 3 -5.41 -7.49 35.98
C SER A 3 -4.99 -6.67 34.77
N VAL A 4 -4.83 -7.39 33.67
CA VAL A 4 -4.62 -6.90 32.31
C VAL A 4 -5.97 -6.59 31.65
N ASN A 5 -5.88 -5.82 30.57
CA ASN A 5 -6.84 -5.61 29.47
C ASN A 5 -7.89 -4.51 29.61
N SER A 6 -7.62 -3.41 28.90
CA SER A 6 -8.57 -2.92 27.88
C SER A 6 -7.77 -2.46 26.66
N THR A 7 -7.74 -3.34 25.68
CA THR A 7 -7.31 -3.11 24.31
C THR A 7 -8.22 -2.07 23.66
N ASN A 8 -7.75 -0.84 23.51
CA ASN A 8 -8.31 0.10 22.54
C ASN A 8 -7.75 -0.25 21.15
N ALA A 9 -8.18 -1.41 20.63
CA ALA A 9 -8.07 -1.74 19.23
C ALA A 9 -9.41 -1.34 18.60
N GLU A 10 -9.48 -0.11 18.10
CA GLU A 10 -10.56 0.37 17.24
C GLU A 10 -10.54 -0.42 15.92
N HIS A 11 -11.13 -1.62 15.97
CA HIS A 11 -11.55 -2.37 14.81
C HIS A 11 -12.91 -1.82 14.36
N SER A 12 -12.95 -0.99 13.32
CA SER A 12 -14.03 -1.01 12.30
C SER A 12 -13.94 0.16 11.33
N ALA A 13 -13.12 -0.02 10.28
CA ALA A 13 -13.49 0.43 8.93
C ALA A 13 -12.69 -0.41 7.93
N GLU A 14 -13.40 -1.32 7.25
CA GLU A 14 -13.07 -1.77 5.89
C GLU A 14 -11.92 -2.78 5.72
N ALA A 15 -12.02 -3.91 6.44
CA ALA A 15 -11.40 -5.19 6.04
C ALA A 15 -12.03 -5.81 4.77
N HIS A 16 -12.51 -4.99 3.82
CA HIS A 16 -13.10 -5.42 2.54
C HIS A 16 -12.52 -4.69 1.31
N GLY A 17 -11.39 -3.99 1.44
CA GLY A 17 -10.82 -3.21 0.32
C GLY A 17 -9.30 -3.31 0.07
N ALA A 18 -8.49 -3.87 0.97
CA ALA A 18 -7.03 -3.66 0.90
C ALA A 18 -6.20 -4.94 1.07
N ASN A 19 -6.41 -5.93 0.21
CA ASN A 19 -5.37 -6.92 -0.11
C ASN A 19 -4.28 -6.28 -1.02
N PHE A 20 -3.86 -5.05 -0.74
CA PHE A 20 -2.77 -4.43 -1.48
C PHE A 20 -1.45 -4.99 -0.96
N LYS A 21 -1.04 -6.12 -1.54
CA LYS A 21 0.30 -6.68 -1.33
C LYS A 21 1.29 -5.81 -2.12
N PRO A 22 2.15 -5.00 -1.49
CA PRO A 22 3.11 -4.15 -2.20
C PRO A 22 4.12 -4.97 -3.00
N GLY A 23 4.25 -6.26 -2.66
CA GLY A 23 4.99 -7.25 -3.43
C GLY A 23 4.52 -7.43 -4.87
N ARG A 24 3.32 -6.96 -5.27
CA ARG A 24 2.89 -7.03 -6.67
C ARG A 24 3.79 -6.26 -7.63
N ILE A 25 4.40 -5.14 -7.19
CA ILE A 25 5.34 -4.39 -8.03
C ILE A 25 6.58 -5.25 -8.27
N ASN A 26 7.19 -5.80 -7.22
CA ASN A 26 8.40 -6.61 -7.34
C ASN A 26 8.16 -7.94 -8.06
N SER A 27 7.05 -8.63 -7.75
CA SER A 27 6.69 -9.89 -8.42
C SER A 27 6.41 -9.70 -9.91
N PHE A 28 5.98 -8.51 -10.34
CA PHE A 28 5.80 -8.20 -11.75
C PHE A 28 7.14 -7.96 -12.48
N ASN A 29 8.21 -7.61 -11.75
CA ASN A 29 9.54 -7.28 -12.26
C ASN A 29 9.50 -6.25 -13.42
N PRO A 30 9.12 -4.99 -13.14
CA PRO A 30 8.80 -4.02 -14.18
C PRO A 30 10.07 -3.52 -14.90
N THR A 31 10.03 -3.48 -16.22
CA THR A 31 11.10 -2.97 -17.08
C THR A 31 10.62 -1.73 -17.86
N PRO A 32 11.53 -0.97 -18.51
CA PRO A 32 11.11 0.15 -19.35
C PRO A 32 10.14 -0.26 -20.49
N GLU A 33 10.30 -1.46 -21.04
CA GLU A 33 9.46 -2.01 -22.11
C GLU A 33 8.16 -2.62 -21.59
N LYS A 34 8.12 -2.99 -20.30
CA LYS A 34 6.96 -3.57 -19.62
C LYS A 34 6.78 -2.92 -18.25
N PRO A 35 6.25 -1.68 -18.21
CA PRO A 35 6.04 -0.98 -16.96
C PRO A 35 4.88 -1.58 -16.16
N PHE A 36 4.93 -1.42 -14.84
CA PHE A 36 3.79 -1.75 -13.97
C PHE A 36 2.83 -0.56 -13.95
N VAL A 37 1.54 -0.81 -14.23
CA VAL A 37 0.53 0.24 -14.24
C VAL A 37 -0.19 0.29 -12.91
N LEU A 38 -0.17 1.45 -12.25
CA LEU A 38 -0.78 1.68 -10.94
C LEU A 38 -1.85 2.77 -11.01
N GLY A 39 -3.10 2.40 -10.75
CA GLY A 39 -4.20 3.35 -10.57
C GLY A 39 -4.15 4.01 -9.19
N LEU A 40 -4.28 5.34 -9.14
CA LEU A 40 -4.30 6.14 -7.92
C LEU A 40 -5.71 6.73 -7.73
N PRO A 41 -6.60 6.10 -6.93
CA PRO A 41 -7.88 6.68 -6.57
C PRO A 41 -7.73 7.92 -5.68
N THR A 42 -8.70 8.82 -5.75
CA THR A 42 -8.79 9.99 -4.86
C THR A 42 -9.69 9.72 -3.65
N GLY A 43 -9.61 10.60 -2.63
CA GLY A 43 -10.34 10.47 -1.37
C GLY A 43 -9.46 10.08 -0.17
N SER A 44 -10.06 10.01 1.01
CA SER A 44 -9.36 9.71 2.27
C SER A 44 -9.00 8.23 2.43
N SER A 45 -9.85 7.32 1.93
CA SER A 45 -9.65 5.86 2.04
C SER A 45 -8.30 5.37 1.48
N PRO A 46 -7.81 5.81 0.30
CA PRO A 46 -6.52 5.35 -0.22
C PRO A 46 -5.29 6.03 0.42
N GLU A 47 -5.45 7.04 1.28
CA GLU A 47 -4.32 7.79 1.83
C GLU A 47 -3.37 6.89 2.65
N ILE A 48 -3.93 5.97 3.44
CA ILE A 48 -3.16 5.01 4.24
C ILE A 48 -2.28 4.13 3.33
N ILE A 49 -2.80 3.73 2.17
CA ILE A 49 -2.08 2.90 1.19
C ILE A 49 -0.90 3.69 0.60
N TYR A 50 -1.10 4.97 0.27
CA TYR A 50 -0.02 5.82 -0.23
C TYR A 50 1.09 6.02 0.80
N ARG A 51 0.76 6.18 2.08
CA ARG A 51 1.75 6.26 3.16
C ARG A 51 2.61 5.00 3.24
N ILE A 52 2.00 3.82 3.14
CA ILE A 52 2.70 2.53 3.14
C ILE A 52 3.61 2.41 1.91
N LEU A 53 3.11 2.76 0.72
CA LEU A 53 3.89 2.76 -0.52
C LEU A 53 5.14 3.65 -0.42
N VAL A 54 4.99 4.86 0.12
CA VAL A 54 6.12 5.78 0.33
C VAL A 54 7.13 5.22 1.34
N GLN A 55 6.67 4.65 2.46
CA GLN A 55 7.55 4.05 3.46
C GLN A 55 8.39 2.91 2.88
N ARG A 56 7.77 2.01 2.12
CA ARG A 56 8.47 0.88 1.50
C ARG A 56 9.46 1.30 0.43
N HIS A 57 9.13 2.33 -0.35
CA HIS A 57 10.09 2.90 -1.29
C HIS A 57 11.30 3.49 -0.56
N LYS A 58 11.09 4.23 0.53
CA LYS A 58 12.17 4.77 1.35
C LYS A 58 13.03 3.68 1.99
N ALA A 59 12.44 2.54 2.35
CA ALA A 59 13.14 1.37 2.85
C ALA A 59 13.89 0.58 1.76
N GLY A 60 13.76 0.95 0.49
CA GLY A 60 14.36 0.24 -0.64
C GLY A 60 13.67 -1.07 -1.01
N GLU A 61 12.51 -1.36 -0.42
CA GLU A 61 11.76 -2.59 -0.66
C GLU A 61 11.07 -2.60 -2.02
N ILE A 62 10.70 -1.44 -2.55
CA ILE A 62 10.05 -1.28 -3.87
C ILE A 62 10.68 -0.10 -4.61
N SER A 63 10.65 -0.15 -5.95
CA SER A 63 11.06 0.97 -6.80
C SER A 63 9.91 1.40 -7.71
N PHE A 64 9.74 2.70 -7.87
CA PHE A 64 8.78 3.28 -8.82
C PHE A 64 9.39 3.61 -10.19
N ARG A 65 10.65 3.23 -10.44
CA ARG A 65 11.39 3.60 -11.68
C ARG A 65 10.64 3.23 -12.97
N ASN A 66 10.03 2.05 -12.98
CA ASN A 66 9.32 1.51 -14.14
C ASN A 66 7.82 1.33 -13.82
N VAL A 67 7.26 2.29 -13.07
CA VAL A 67 5.85 2.32 -12.70
C VAL A 67 5.17 3.50 -13.40
N VAL A 68 4.09 3.22 -14.13
CA VAL A 68 3.25 4.24 -14.77
C VAL A 68 2.00 4.41 -13.92
N THR A 69 1.71 5.66 -13.55
CA THR A 69 0.53 5.99 -12.73
C THR A 69 -0.55 6.65 -13.57
N PHE A 70 -1.81 6.37 -13.23
CA PHE A 70 -2.95 7.15 -13.71
C PHE A 70 -3.88 7.44 -12.55
N ASN A 71 -4.47 8.64 -12.55
CA ASN A 71 -5.45 9.03 -11.54
C ASN A 71 -6.83 8.46 -11.89
N MET A 72 -7.66 8.18 -10.88
CA MET A 72 -9.06 7.75 -11.04
C MET A 72 -10.02 8.74 -10.38
#